data_AF-A0A6P7XL58-F1
#
_entry.id   AF-A0A6P7XL58-F1
#
_cell.length_a   1.000
_cell.length_b   1.000
_cell.length_c   1.000
_cell.angle_alpha   90.00
_cell.angle_beta   90.00
_cell.angle_gamma   90.00
#
_symmetry.space_group_name_H-M   'P 1'
#
loop_
_entity.id
_entity.type
_entity.pdbx_description
1 polymer ?
#
loop_
_entity_poly.entity_id
_entity_poly.type
_entity_poly.pdbx_seq_one_letter_code
_entity_poly.pdbx_strand_id
1 'polypeptide(L)'
;MAPFKPVLNLVVKHSALLGYGTLSLLAAGGEQLFSAVVFRCPCNSWNFSYSLVFLLVPALVLLLLGYVLSTRMWKLFTGCCASPRPRLYGGGQYCPCLCIFCQVTAAVALAPLTWIASALLNATFYECAMSGYPNITLGKSLCLGKDATCPQEVSRVPCANTQHLDMKKSQVEEILLQRRAESQVMGWLLIAGIMTLGLVFMCISHCCSPVSFLQLKFWKTYSQREQELFEQKSKEHARELAERNLKSFFESTKPAPFLTPSAKEWQQVSSLYTFNAKEQHYSMLHKYVERAEGTTSIRLSEGDGSPPIVLEFVDNCGEAGF
;
A
#
# COMPACT_ATOMS: atom_id res chain seq x y z
N MET A 1 29.31 2.08 21.62
CA MET A 1 27.90 2.40 21.34
C MET A 1 27.65 3.76 20.65
N ALA A 2 28.66 4.56 20.29
CA ALA A 2 28.48 5.87 19.62
C ALA A 2 28.19 5.89 18.09
N PRO A 3 28.67 4.93 17.24
CA PRO A 3 28.51 5.07 15.78
C PRO A 3 27.09 4.73 15.28
N PHE A 4 26.28 4.05 16.09
CA PHE A 4 24.91 3.68 15.72
C PHE A 4 23.92 4.84 15.87
N LYS A 5 24.22 5.85 16.71
CA LYS A 5 23.32 6.99 16.95
C LYS A 5 23.06 7.86 15.70
N PRO A 6 24.06 8.20 14.86
CA PRO A 6 23.80 8.93 13.61
C PRO A 6 23.03 8.09 12.58
N VAL A 7 23.31 6.77 12.50
CA VAL A 7 22.56 5.85 11.62
C VAL A 7 21.12 5.71 12.09
N LEU A 8 20.90 5.51 13.39
CA LEU A 8 19.57 5.44 13.98
C LEU A 8 18.78 6.74 13.78
N ASN A 9 19.44 7.90 13.93
CA ASN A 9 18.82 9.19 13.65
C ASN A 9 18.48 9.38 12.17
N LEU A 10 19.31 8.89 11.25
CA LEU A 10 19.00 8.88 9.82
C LEU A 10 17.80 7.96 9.52
N VAL A 11 17.77 6.79 10.14
CA VAL A 11 16.69 5.79 10.00
C VAL A 11 15.36 6.32 10.52
N VAL A 12 15.38 6.96 11.69
CA VAL A 12 14.19 7.59 12.29
C VAL A 12 13.74 8.81 11.47
N LYS A 13 14.69 9.63 10.97
CA LYS A 13 14.39 10.84 10.19
C LYS A 13 13.82 10.54 8.80
N HIS A 14 14.22 9.43 8.19
CA HIS A 14 13.81 9.03 6.84
C HIS A 14 13.06 7.69 6.82
N SER A 15 12.39 7.32 7.91
CA SER A 15 11.74 6.01 8.09
C SER A 15 10.76 5.66 6.97
N ALA A 16 10.01 6.65 6.45
CA ALA A 16 9.11 6.44 5.31
C ALA A 16 9.88 6.13 4.01
N LEU A 17 10.94 6.89 3.71
CA LEU A 17 11.78 6.67 2.51
C LEU A 17 12.51 5.32 2.59
N LEU A 18 12.98 4.94 3.77
CA LEU A 18 13.62 3.65 4.02
C LEU A 18 12.62 2.50 3.99
N GLY A 19 11.39 2.71 4.46
CA GLY A 19 10.28 1.76 4.32
C GLY A 19 9.96 1.50 2.86
N TYR A 20 9.77 2.55 2.06
CA TYR A 20 9.52 2.39 0.62
C TYR A 20 10.71 1.80 -0.14
N GLY A 21 11.94 2.16 0.24
CA GLY A 21 13.16 1.60 -0.34
C GLY A 21 13.32 0.10 -0.02
N THR A 22 13.07 -0.30 1.22
CA THR A 22 13.14 -1.72 1.63
C THR A 22 12.02 -2.55 0.99
N LEU A 23 10.79 -2.03 0.93
CA LEU A 23 9.68 -2.67 0.19
C LEU A 23 10.01 -2.85 -1.30
N SER A 24 10.61 -1.84 -1.92
CA SER A 24 11.02 -1.89 -3.33
C SER A 24 12.13 -2.91 -3.56
N LEU A 25 13.14 -2.95 -2.69
CA LEU A 25 14.23 -3.93 -2.73
C LEU A 25 13.71 -5.36 -2.51
N LEU A 26 12.77 -5.55 -1.59
CA LEU A 26 12.16 -6.85 -1.33
C LEU A 26 11.33 -7.34 -2.52
N ALA A 27 10.56 -6.44 -3.15
CA ALA A 27 9.80 -6.75 -4.36
C ALA A 27 10.74 -7.13 -5.53
N ALA A 28 11.81 -6.36 -5.74
CA ALA A 28 12.80 -6.64 -6.78
C ALA A 28 13.58 -7.95 -6.51
N GLY A 29 14.00 -8.18 -5.25
CA GLY A 29 14.68 -9.42 -4.85
C GLY A 29 13.78 -10.64 -4.94
N GLY A 30 12.49 -10.48 -4.61
CA GLY A 30 11.47 -11.50 -4.82
C GLY A 30 11.33 -11.86 -6.30
N GLU A 31 11.26 -10.86 -7.18
CA GLU A 31 11.14 -11.10 -8.63
C GLU A 31 12.36 -11.85 -9.19
N GLN A 32 13.57 -11.48 -8.76
CA GLN A 32 14.79 -12.21 -9.14
C GLN A 32 14.75 -13.67 -8.67
N LEU A 33 14.26 -13.93 -7.46
CA LEU A 33 14.13 -15.29 -6.94
C LEU A 33 13.08 -16.11 -7.71
N PHE A 34 11.90 -15.55 -7.95
CA PHE A 34 10.81 -16.24 -8.66
C PHE A 34 11.17 -16.50 -10.13
N SER A 35 11.81 -15.55 -10.81
CA SER A 35 12.24 -15.73 -12.19
C SER A 35 13.39 -16.72 -12.33
N ALA A 36 14.35 -16.74 -11.39
CA ALA A 36 15.50 -17.64 -11.46
C ALA A 36 15.18 -19.08 -10.99
N VAL A 37 14.28 -19.25 -10.02
CA VAL A 37 14.06 -20.55 -9.36
C VAL A 37 12.79 -21.25 -9.82
N VAL A 38 11.71 -20.51 -10.07
CA VAL A 38 10.37 -21.08 -10.27
C VAL A 38 9.91 -20.99 -11.72
N PHE A 39 10.23 -19.89 -12.40
CA PHE A 39 9.72 -19.66 -13.75
C PHE A 39 10.48 -20.46 -14.80
N ARG A 40 9.75 -21.34 -15.50
CA ARG A 40 10.19 -21.94 -16.77
C ARG A 40 9.04 -21.85 -17.77
N CYS A 41 9.29 -21.25 -18.92
CA CYS A 41 8.26 -21.12 -19.95
C CYS A 41 7.87 -22.53 -20.47
N PRO A 42 6.57 -22.87 -20.53
CA PRO A 42 6.13 -24.21 -20.93
C PRO A 42 6.29 -24.50 -22.43
N CYS A 43 6.51 -23.46 -23.25
CA CYS A 43 6.74 -23.53 -24.69
C CYS A 43 5.65 -24.28 -25.46
N ASN A 44 4.41 -23.92 -25.14
CA ASN A 44 3.19 -24.42 -25.78
C ASN A 44 2.13 -23.30 -25.82
N SER A 45 0.89 -23.64 -26.16
CA SER A 45 -0.21 -22.66 -26.24
C SER A 45 -0.55 -21.97 -24.90
N TRP A 46 -0.06 -22.49 -23.76
CA TRP A 46 -0.27 -21.89 -22.43
C TRP A 46 0.71 -20.78 -22.08
N ASN A 47 1.71 -20.51 -22.92
CA ASN A 47 2.75 -19.51 -22.67
C ASN A 47 2.19 -18.15 -22.19
N PHE A 48 1.16 -17.64 -22.86
CA PHE A 48 0.54 -16.37 -22.52
C PHE A 48 -0.09 -16.39 -21.12
N SER A 49 -1.00 -17.33 -20.86
CA SER A 49 -1.70 -17.45 -19.58
C SER A 49 -0.75 -17.75 -18.43
N TYR A 50 0.19 -18.68 -18.63
CA TYR A 50 1.20 -19.05 -17.64
C TYR A 50 2.02 -17.82 -17.24
N SER A 51 2.55 -17.09 -18.22
CA SER A 51 3.37 -15.93 -17.93
C SER A 51 2.59 -14.78 -17.32
N LEU A 52 1.33 -14.57 -17.72
CA LEU A 52 0.49 -13.52 -17.15
C LEU A 52 0.21 -13.77 -15.66
N VAL A 53 0.03 -15.03 -15.26
CA VAL A 53 -0.13 -15.41 -13.85
C VAL A 53 1.11 -15.03 -13.03
N PHE A 54 2.31 -15.35 -13.52
CA PHE A 54 3.57 -14.99 -12.83
C PHE A 54 3.82 -13.48 -12.78
N LEU A 55 3.31 -12.72 -13.75
CA LEU A 55 3.39 -11.26 -13.73
C LEU A 55 2.39 -10.64 -12.76
N LEU A 56 1.10 -11.04 -12.81
CA LEU A 56 0.00 -10.35 -12.13
C LEU A 56 -0.34 -10.91 -10.74
N VAL A 57 -0.22 -12.21 -10.49
CA VAL A 57 -0.63 -12.81 -9.21
C VAL A 57 0.25 -12.33 -8.05
N PRO A 58 1.60 -12.29 -8.16
CA PRO A 58 2.42 -11.72 -7.09
C PRO A 58 2.13 -10.24 -6.85
N ALA A 59 1.84 -9.46 -7.90
CA ALA A 59 1.39 -8.07 -7.75
C ALA A 59 0.05 -7.99 -7.00
N LEU A 60 -0.92 -8.85 -7.31
CA LEU A 60 -2.19 -8.91 -6.57
C LEU A 60 -1.96 -9.27 -5.09
N VAL A 61 -1.09 -10.23 -4.80
CA VAL A 61 -0.76 -10.61 -3.41
C VAL A 61 -0.13 -9.43 -2.65
N LEU A 62 0.83 -8.72 -3.26
CA LEU A 62 1.42 -7.51 -2.67
C LEU A 62 0.38 -6.41 -2.44
N LEU A 63 -0.57 -6.22 -3.37
CA LEU A 63 -1.66 -5.27 -3.21
C LEU A 63 -2.57 -5.64 -2.03
N LEU A 64 -2.97 -6.91 -1.92
CA LEU A 64 -3.80 -7.41 -0.82
C LEU A 64 -3.09 -7.28 0.53
N LEU A 65 -1.80 -7.63 0.60
CA LEU A 65 -0.99 -7.42 1.80
C LEU A 65 -0.91 -5.94 2.18
N GLY A 66 -0.72 -5.06 1.20
CA GLY A 66 -0.75 -3.61 1.42
C GLY A 66 -2.07 -3.12 2.03
N TYR A 67 -3.20 -3.67 1.59
CA TYR A 67 -4.49 -3.35 2.21
C TYR A 67 -4.65 -3.90 3.63
N VAL A 68 -4.19 -5.13 3.89
CA VAL A 68 -4.25 -5.77 5.22
C VAL A 68 -3.41 -5.01 6.24
N LEU A 69 -2.27 -4.44 5.84
CA LEU A 69 -1.38 -3.63 6.69
C LEU A 69 -1.80 -2.14 6.74
N SER A 70 -2.97 -1.78 6.19
CA SER A 70 -3.43 -0.39 6.19
C SER A 70 -4.37 -0.12 7.35
N THR A 71 -3.87 0.54 8.39
CA THR A 71 -4.67 0.99 9.55
C THR A 71 -5.87 1.85 9.17
N ARG A 72 -5.77 2.64 8.08
CA ARG A 72 -6.90 3.40 7.54
C ARG A 72 -7.99 2.53 6.97
N MET A 73 -7.63 1.43 6.30
CA MET A 73 -8.60 0.47 5.80
C MET A 73 -9.40 -0.11 6.97
N TRP A 74 -8.72 -0.45 8.06
CA TRP A 74 -9.38 -0.92 9.29
C TRP A 74 -10.23 0.15 9.94
N LYS A 75 -9.80 1.41 10.01
CA LYS A 75 -10.62 2.53 10.52
C LYS A 75 -11.90 2.75 9.71
N LEU A 76 -11.86 2.52 8.39
CA LEU A 76 -13.04 2.59 7.52
C LEU A 76 -14.02 1.43 7.78
N PHE A 77 -13.53 0.20 7.97
CA PHE A 77 -14.39 -0.98 8.09
C PHE A 77 -14.82 -1.33 9.53
N THR A 78 -14.02 -0.99 10.54
CA THR A 78 -14.27 -1.37 11.94
C THR A 78 -15.50 -0.64 12.49
N GLY A 79 -16.51 -1.40 12.93
CA GLY A 79 -17.75 -0.86 13.49
C GLY A 79 -18.78 -0.38 12.46
N CYS A 80 -18.65 -0.79 11.19
CA CYS A 80 -19.64 -0.56 10.14
C CYS A 80 -20.93 -1.38 10.37
N CYS A 81 -20.80 -2.64 10.77
CA CYS A 81 -21.95 -3.55 10.97
C CYS A 81 -22.61 -3.48 12.35
N ALA A 82 -21.98 -2.84 13.34
CA ALA A 82 -22.46 -2.78 14.74
C ALA A 82 -23.25 -1.51 15.08
N SER A 83 -23.32 -0.54 14.15
CA SER A 83 -24.05 0.72 14.36
C SER A 83 -25.43 0.63 13.70
N PRO A 84 -26.55 0.71 14.46
CA PRO A 84 -27.91 0.70 13.90
C PRO A 84 -28.27 1.99 13.14
N ARG A 85 -27.30 2.92 13.00
CA ARG A 85 -27.39 4.04 12.07
C ARG A 85 -26.35 3.83 10.99
N PRO A 86 -26.73 3.83 9.71
CA PRO A 86 -25.75 3.77 8.65
C PRO A 86 -24.86 5.01 8.80
N ARG A 87 -23.56 4.81 9.04
CA ARG A 87 -22.55 5.86 8.83
C ARG A 87 -22.35 6.16 7.34
N LEU A 88 -23.36 5.87 6.52
CA LEU A 88 -23.44 6.26 5.13
C LEU A 88 -24.35 7.48 5.09
N TYR A 89 -23.68 8.63 5.16
CA TYR A 89 -24.03 9.86 4.45
C TYR A 89 -25.53 10.19 4.40
N GLY A 90 -25.93 11.14 5.25
CA GLY A 90 -27.09 11.95 4.92
C GLY A 90 -26.85 12.63 3.56
N GLY A 91 -27.73 12.36 2.59
CA GLY A 91 -27.92 13.14 1.37
C GLY A 91 -26.73 13.25 0.41
N GLY A 92 -26.65 12.33 -0.57
CA GLY A 92 -26.04 12.61 -1.89
C GLY A 92 -24.51 12.56 -2.03
N GLN A 93 -23.72 12.48 -0.96
CA GLN A 93 -22.25 12.57 -1.05
C GLN A 93 -21.55 11.20 -0.99
N TYR A 94 -21.62 10.38 -2.05
CA TYR A 94 -20.81 9.15 -2.20
C TYR A 94 -19.29 9.42 -2.34
N CYS A 95 -18.85 10.68 -2.27
CA CYS A 95 -17.51 11.13 -2.65
C CYS A 95 -16.42 10.85 -1.61
N PRO A 96 -16.59 11.03 -0.28
CA PRO A 96 -15.43 11.02 0.61
C PRO A 96 -14.88 9.64 0.94
N CYS A 97 -15.72 8.61 1.12
CA CYS A 97 -15.23 7.24 1.30
C CYS A 97 -14.51 6.71 0.06
N LEU A 98 -15.02 7.02 -1.13
CA LEU A 98 -14.36 6.67 -2.39
C LEU A 98 -13.02 7.39 -2.53
N CYS A 99 -12.95 8.68 -2.17
CA CYS A 99 -11.69 9.43 -2.15
C CYS A 99 -10.67 8.81 -1.19
N ILE A 100 -11.06 8.43 0.03
CA ILE A 100 -10.16 7.79 1.00
C ILE A 100 -9.71 6.42 0.49
N PHE A 101 -10.62 5.62 -0.09
CA PHE A 101 -10.26 4.34 -0.68
C PHE A 101 -9.25 4.51 -1.83
N CYS A 102 -9.46 5.47 -2.73
CA CYS A 102 -8.51 5.80 -3.80
C CYS A 102 -7.15 6.25 -3.27
N GLN A 103 -7.11 7.06 -2.20
CA GLN A 103 -5.86 7.49 -1.55
C GLN A 103 -5.10 6.30 -0.96
N VAL A 104 -5.80 5.44 -0.21
CA VAL A 104 -5.21 4.22 0.36
C VAL A 104 -4.68 3.33 -0.78
N THR A 105 -5.47 3.14 -1.83
CA THR A 105 -5.10 2.35 -3.02
C THR A 105 -3.84 2.89 -3.68
N ALA A 106 -3.74 4.20 -3.90
CA ALA A 106 -2.58 4.85 -4.49
C ALA A 106 -1.31 4.65 -3.65
N ALA A 107 -1.44 4.69 -2.31
CA ALA A 107 -0.32 4.43 -1.41
C ALA A 107 0.14 2.96 -1.42
N VAL A 108 -0.80 2.00 -1.41
CA VAL A 108 -0.46 0.56 -1.38
C VAL A 108 -0.02 0.02 -2.74
N ALA A 109 -0.36 0.72 -3.84
CA ALA A 109 -0.01 0.31 -5.20
C ALA A 109 1.50 0.41 -5.50
N LEU A 110 2.31 1.05 -4.66
CA LEU A 110 3.74 1.20 -4.91
C LEU A 110 4.45 -0.15 -5.07
N ALA A 111 4.30 -1.06 -4.10
CA ALA A 111 4.94 -2.38 -4.13
C ALA A 111 4.56 -3.23 -5.36
N PRO A 112 3.27 -3.39 -5.73
CA PRO A 112 2.90 -4.15 -6.92
C PRO A 112 3.35 -3.49 -8.23
N LEU A 113 3.37 -2.16 -8.32
CA LEU A 113 3.89 -1.46 -9.49
C LEU A 113 5.41 -1.65 -9.62
N THR A 114 6.15 -1.61 -8.51
CA THR A 114 7.58 -1.92 -8.49
C THR A 114 7.87 -3.36 -8.90
N TRP A 115 7.06 -4.32 -8.46
CA TRP A 115 7.14 -5.71 -8.90
C TRP A 115 7.00 -5.82 -10.43
N ILE A 116 5.93 -5.24 -10.99
CA ILE A 116 5.67 -5.29 -12.44
C ILE A 116 6.82 -4.63 -13.21
N ALA A 117 7.31 -3.48 -12.73
CA ALA A 117 8.46 -2.81 -13.34
C ALA A 117 9.73 -3.69 -13.32
N SER A 118 10.04 -4.33 -12.19
CA SER A 118 11.18 -5.26 -12.08
C SER A 118 11.04 -6.43 -13.04
N ALA A 119 9.87 -7.06 -13.08
CA ALA A 119 9.58 -8.19 -13.96
C ALA A 119 9.69 -7.80 -15.45
N LEU A 120 9.26 -6.59 -15.82
CA LEU A 120 9.41 -6.07 -17.19
C LEU A 120 10.88 -5.78 -17.54
N LEU A 121 11.68 -5.29 -16.60
CA LEU A 121 13.11 -5.07 -16.82
C LEU A 121 13.88 -6.39 -16.99
N ASN A 122 13.50 -7.43 -16.25
CA ASN A 122 14.04 -8.78 -16.41
C ASN A 122 13.58 -9.45 -17.73
N ALA A 123 12.41 -9.06 -18.24
CA ALA A 123 11.83 -9.44 -19.54
C ALA A 123 11.47 -10.93 -19.71
N THR A 124 11.89 -11.83 -18.84
CA THR A 124 11.65 -13.29 -18.94
C THR A 124 10.15 -13.65 -19.06
N PHE A 125 9.30 -12.98 -18.27
CA PHE A 125 7.84 -13.15 -18.37
C PHE A 125 7.32 -12.59 -19.70
N TYR A 126 7.72 -11.38 -20.07
CA TYR A 126 7.25 -10.76 -21.31
C TYR A 126 7.65 -11.56 -22.56
N GLU A 127 8.89 -12.06 -22.63
CA GLU A 127 9.39 -12.92 -23.70
C GLU A 127 8.51 -14.18 -23.86
N CYS A 128 8.18 -14.86 -22.75
CA CYS A 128 7.29 -16.03 -22.76
C CYS A 128 5.85 -15.66 -23.15
N ALA A 129 5.29 -14.60 -22.55
CA ALA A 129 3.91 -14.17 -22.79
C ALA A 129 3.67 -13.84 -24.26
N MET A 130 4.57 -13.05 -24.86
CA MET A 130 4.47 -12.62 -26.25
C MET A 130 4.63 -13.78 -27.22
N SER A 131 5.49 -14.76 -26.91
CA SER A 131 5.63 -15.96 -27.75
C SER A 131 4.35 -16.80 -27.83
N GLY A 132 3.45 -16.69 -26.84
CA GLY A 132 2.12 -17.32 -26.83
C GLY A 132 0.97 -16.43 -27.30
N TYR A 133 1.20 -15.17 -27.66
CA TYR A 133 0.12 -14.24 -27.96
C TYR A 133 -0.41 -14.43 -29.39
N PRO A 134 -1.70 -14.77 -29.57
CA PRO A 134 -2.25 -15.24 -30.86
C PRO A 134 -2.33 -14.17 -31.95
N ASN A 135 -2.16 -12.88 -31.60
CA ASN A 135 -2.42 -11.74 -32.49
C ASN A 135 -1.22 -10.81 -32.70
N ILE A 136 0.01 -11.27 -32.52
CA ILE A 136 1.17 -10.43 -32.80
C ILE A 136 1.27 -10.18 -34.31
N THR A 137 1.15 -8.91 -34.72
CA THR A 137 1.38 -8.43 -36.09
C THR A 137 2.78 -8.81 -36.60
N LEU A 138 3.78 -8.81 -35.71
CA LEU A 138 5.13 -9.33 -35.93
C LEU A 138 5.24 -10.87 -36.02
N GLY A 139 4.44 -11.63 -35.28
CA GLY A 139 4.39 -13.10 -35.40
C GLY A 139 3.74 -13.50 -36.73
N LYS A 140 2.73 -12.73 -37.15
CA LYS A 140 2.17 -12.81 -38.51
C LYS A 140 3.20 -12.43 -39.57
N SER A 141 4.02 -11.38 -39.38
CA SER A 141 5.09 -11.04 -40.34
C SER A 141 6.22 -12.07 -40.38
N LEU A 142 6.52 -12.74 -39.26
CA LEU A 142 7.50 -13.83 -39.18
C LEU A 142 7.00 -15.14 -39.81
N CYS A 143 5.69 -15.38 -39.75
CA CYS A 143 5.03 -16.53 -40.36
C CYS A 143 4.42 -16.22 -41.74
N LEU A 144 4.63 -15.01 -42.28
CA LEU A 144 4.08 -14.62 -43.57
C LEU A 144 4.80 -15.41 -44.67
N GLY A 145 4.06 -16.31 -45.34
CA GLY A 145 4.62 -17.21 -46.36
C GLY A 145 5.32 -18.46 -45.81
N LYS A 146 5.13 -18.80 -44.52
CA LYS A 146 5.58 -20.06 -43.91
C LYS A 146 4.42 -21.04 -43.67
N ASP A 147 4.77 -22.30 -43.42
CA ASP A 147 3.82 -23.39 -43.18
C ASP A 147 2.87 -23.13 -42.00
N ALA A 148 1.73 -23.82 -42.01
CA ALA A 148 0.69 -23.74 -40.98
C ALA A 148 1.17 -24.10 -39.55
N THR A 149 2.36 -24.70 -39.43
CA THR A 149 3.04 -25.05 -38.17
C THR A 149 3.81 -23.88 -37.54
N CYS A 150 4.08 -22.80 -38.28
CA CYS A 150 4.86 -21.66 -37.80
C CYS A 150 4.37 -21.04 -36.47
N PRO A 151 3.06 -20.89 -36.19
CA PRO A 151 2.59 -20.40 -34.90
C PRO A 151 2.99 -21.29 -33.71
N GLN A 152 3.07 -22.62 -33.92
CA GLN A 152 3.55 -23.54 -32.90
C GLN A 152 5.05 -23.40 -32.67
N GLU A 153 5.83 -23.14 -33.72
CA GLU A 153 7.27 -22.90 -33.60
C GLU A 153 7.59 -21.58 -32.87
N VAL A 154 6.83 -20.52 -33.14
CA VAL A 154 6.96 -19.23 -32.43
C VAL A 154 6.75 -19.40 -30.93
N SER A 155 5.80 -20.25 -30.51
CA SER A 155 5.59 -20.56 -29.09
C SER A 155 6.77 -21.28 -28.42
N ARG A 156 7.68 -21.87 -29.20
CA ARG A 156 8.86 -22.58 -28.69
C ARG A 156 10.13 -21.73 -28.68
N VAL A 157 10.10 -20.52 -29.25
CA VAL A 157 11.25 -19.59 -29.32
C VAL A 157 11.91 -19.34 -27.95
N PRO A 158 11.18 -19.14 -26.83
CA PRO A 158 11.80 -18.98 -25.51
C PRO A 158 12.58 -20.21 -25.02
N CYS A 159 12.33 -21.40 -25.58
CA CYS A 159 12.99 -22.67 -25.24
C CYS A 159 14.05 -23.09 -26.27
N ALA A 160 14.49 -22.18 -27.15
CA ALA A 160 15.41 -22.55 -28.24
C ALA A 160 16.76 -23.11 -27.78
N ASN A 161 17.15 -22.87 -26.53
CA ASN A 161 18.37 -23.43 -25.96
C ASN A 161 18.23 -24.90 -25.52
N THR A 162 17.00 -25.42 -25.40
CA THR A 162 16.71 -26.77 -24.91
C THR A 162 15.98 -27.65 -25.93
N GLN A 163 15.43 -27.08 -27.00
CA GLN A 163 14.71 -27.81 -28.04
C GLN A 163 15.24 -27.44 -29.43
N HIS A 164 15.23 -28.41 -30.36
CA HIS A 164 15.56 -28.16 -31.77
C HIS A 164 14.43 -27.34 -32.42
N LEU A 165 14.76 -26.19 -32.99
CA LEU A 165 13.88 -25.41 -33.85
C LEU A 165 14.44 -25.41 -35.27
N ASP A 166 13.55 -25.48 -36.27
CA ASP A 166 13.90 -25.30 -37.69
C ASP A 166 14.18 -23.81 -38.05
N MET A 167 14.36 -22.97 -37.04
CA MET A 167 14.74 -21.56 -37.18
C MET A 167 16.25 -21.39 -36.99
N LYS A 168 16.86 -20.51 -37.79
CA LYS A 168 18.27 -20.13 -37.57
C LYS A 168 18.42 -19.52 -36.18
N LYS A 169 19.42 -19.97 -35.42
CA LYS A 169 19.73 -19.45 -34.08
C LYS A 169 19.83 -17.92 -34.05
N SER A 170 20.42 -17.31 -35.08
CA SER A 170 20.52 -15.85 -35.20
C SER A 170 19.15 -15.14 -35.29
N GLN A 171 18.17 -15.75 -35.95
CA GLN A 171 16.81 -15.19 -36.03
C GLN A 171 16.09 -15.29 -34.69
N VAL A 172 16.27 -16.41 -33.98
CA VAL A 172 15.71 -16.60 -32.63
C VAL A 172 16.28 -15.56 -31.65
N GLU A 173 17.60 -15.35 -31.68
CA GLU A 173 18.27 -14.35 -30.84
C GLU A 173 17.80 -12.93 -31.14
N GLU A 174 17.65 -12.58 -32.43
CA GLU A 174 17.13 -11.27 -32.85
C GLU A 174 15.70 -11.02 -32.34
N ILE A 175 14.82 -12.01 -32.45
CA ILE A 175 13.44 -11.92 -31.94
C ILE A 175 13.43 -11.73 -30.42
N LEU A 176 14.21 -12.53 -29.69
CA LEU A 176 14.28 -12.43 -28.23
C LEU A 176 14.88 -11.09 -27.80
N LEU A 177 15.90 -10.60 -28.49
CA LEU A 177 16.50 -9.30 -28.24
C LEU A 177 15.50 -8.17 -28.45
N GLN A 178 14.72 -8.22 -29.54
CA GLN A 178 13.66 -7.24 -29.79
C GLN A 178 12.59 -7.27 -28.69
N ARG A 179 12.12 -8.46 -28.29
CA ARG A 179 11.12 -8.59 -27.22
C ARG A 179 11.63 -8.12 -25.87
N ARG A 180 12.89 -8.40 -25.56
CA ARG A 180 13.56 -7.88 -24.38
C ARG A 180 13.61 -6.37 -24.39
N ALA A 181 14.01 -5.77 -25.52
CA ALA A 181 14.06 -4.32 -25.66
C ALA A 181 12.67 -3.68 -25.47
N GLU A 182 11.63 -4.24 -26.09
CA GLU A 182 10.24 -3.78 -25.89
C GLU A 182 9.84 -3.86 -24.41
N SER A 183 10.10 -4.98 -23.74
CA SER A 183 9.82 -5.17 -22.32
C SER A 183 10.54 -4.15 -21.43
N GLN A 184 11.83 -3.96 -21.66
CA GLN A 184 12.65 -3.04 -20.87
C GLN A 184 12.24 -1.59 -21.08
N VAL A 185 11.91 -1.19 -22.32
CA VAL A 185 11.36 0.14 -22.60
C VAL A 185 10.04 0.35 -21.86
N MET A 186 9.13 -0.62 -21.87
CA MET A 186 7.89 -0.54 -21.08
C MET A 186 8.16 -0.46 -19.58
N GLY A 187 9.12 -1.24 -19.06
CA GLY A 187 9.54 -1.17 -17.67
C GLY A 187 10.03 0.21 -17.26
N TRP A 188 10.91 0.83 -18.08
CA TRP A 188 11.40 2.18 -17.83
C TRP A 188 10.33 3.26 -17.97
N LEU A 189 9.44 3.15 -18.96
CA LEU A 189 8.30 4.05 -19.11
C LEU A 189 7.35 3.97 -17.91
N LEU A 190 7.11 2.77 -17.39
CA LEU A 190 6.32 2.55 -16.18
C LEU A 190 6.97 3.23 -14.96
N ILE A 191 8.28 3.04 -14.75
CA ILE A 191 9.02 3.69 -13.65
C ILE A 191 8.94 5.22 -13.77
N ALA A 192 9.19 5.76 -14.96
CA ALA A 192 9.11 7.19 -15.21
C ALA A 192 7.69 7.73 -14.94
N GLY A 193 6.65 6.98 -15.35
CA GLY A 193 5.25 7.31 -15.11
C GLY A 193 4.92 7.35 -13.62
N ILE A 194 5.32 6.33 -12.85
CA ILE A 194 5.09 6.25 -11.40
C ILE A 194 5.76 7.43 -10.69
N MET A 195 7.03 7.71 -11.00
CA MET A 195 7.77 8.81 -10.38
C MET A 195 7.17 10.17 -10.71
N THR A 196 6.78 10.39 -11.96
CA THR A 196 6.17 11.64 -12.41
C THR A 196 4.80 11.84 -11.77
N LEU A 197 3.94 10.83 -11.78
CA LEU A 197 2.61 10.87 -11.15
C LEU A 197 2.73 11.11 -9.64
N GLY A 198 3.66 10.41 -8.98
CA GLY A 198 3.93 10.60 -7.55
C GLY A 198 4.39 12.01 -7.22
N LEU A 199 5.29 12.59 -8.01
CA LEU A 199 5.75 13.97 -7.82
C LEU A 199 4.61 14.98 -8.04
N VAL A 200 3.85 14.84 -9.12
CA VAL A 200 2.69 15.71 -9.40
C VAL A 200 1.66 15.64 -8.28
N PHE A 201 1.33 14.42 -7.82
CA PHE A 201 0.41 14.20 -6.71
C PHE A 201 0.90 14.88 -5.42
N MET A 202 2.17 14.72 -5.08
CA MET A 202 2.78 15.36 -3.91
C MET A 202 2.75 16.89 -4.03
N CYS A 203 3.13 17.44 -5.18
CA CYS A 203 3.09 18.88 -5.43
C CYS A 203 1.69 19.45 -5.27
N ILE A 204 0.68 18.83 -5.91
CA ILE A 204 -0.73 19.26 -5.80
C ILE A 204 -1.20 19.17 -4.35
N SER A 205 -0.90 18.07 -3.65
CA SER A 205 -1.32 17.87 -2.26
C SER A 205 -0.73 18.92 -1.31
N HIS A 206 0.53 19.31 -1.53
CA HIS A 206 1.18 20.39 -0.78
C HIS A 206 0.66 21.78 -1.16
N CYS A 207 0.43 22.05 -2.45
CA CYS A 207 -0.12 23.33 -2.94
C CYS A 207 -1.56 23.56 -2.46
N CYS A 208 -2.37 22.51 -2.36
CA CYS A 208 -3.75 22.55 -1.87
C CYS A 208 -3.86 22.40 -0.33
N SER A 209 -2.73 22.42 0.39
CA SER A 209 -2.73 22.34 1.84
C SER A 209 -3.37 23.58 2.47
N PRO A 210 -4.36 23.43 3.37
CA PRO A 210 -4.95 24.57 4.09
C PRO A 210 -4.02 25.09 5.21
N VAL A 211 -2.94 24.39 5.51
CA VAL A 211 -1.98 24.73 6.58
C VAL A 211 -0.59 24.98 6.01
N SER A 212 0.18 25.83 6.70
CA SER A 212 1.57 26.14 6.33
C SER A 212 2.51 24.93 6.51
N PHE A 213 3.64 24.94 5.80
CA PHE A 213 4.63 23.86 5.87
C PHE A 213 5.17 23.61 7.30
N LEU A 214 5.43 24.67 8.06
CA LEU A 214 5.95 24.54 9.43
C LEU A 214 4.90 23.98 10.39
N GLN A 215 3.65 24.43 10.24
CA GLN A 215 2.51 23.90 11.00
C GLN A 215 2.28 22.41 10.67
N LEU A 216 2.37 22.02 9.40
CA LEU A 216 2.27 20.63 8.97
C LEU A 216 3.36 19.75 9.60
N LYS A 217 4.60 20.25 9.66
CA LYS A 217 5.73 19.55 10.29
C LYS A 217 5.53 19.38 11.80
N PHE A 218 5.04 20.43 12.47
CA PHE A 218 4.66 20.36 13.87
C PHE A 218 3.55 19.33 14.08
N TRP A 219 2.51 19.36 13.26
CA TRP A 219 1.38 18.45 13.32
C TRP A 219 1.81 16.98 13.23
N LYS A 220 2.66 16.67 12.25
CA LYS A 220 3.24 15.32 12.11
C LYS A 220 4.00 14.88 13.36
N THR A 221 4.76 15.80 13.96
CA THR A 221 5.51 15.53 15.19
C THR A 221 4.56 15.32 16.38
N TYR A 222 3.52 16.15 16.51
CA TYR A 222 2.49 16.01 17.53
C TYR A 222 1.80 14.64 17.43
N SER A 223 1.34 14.24 16.24
CA SER A 223 0.61 12.98 16.05
C SER A 223 1.47 11.76 16.42
N GLN A 224 2.75 11.78 16.07
CA GLN A 224 3.69 10.72 16.44
C GLN A 224 3.87 10.65 17.97
N ARG A 225 4.07 11.79 18.63
CA ARG A 225 4.26 11.85 20.09
C ARG A 225 2.99 11.49 20.85
N GLU A 226 1.83 11.93 20.38
CA GLU A 226 0.54 11.57 20.95
C GLU A 226 0.36 10.05 20.93
N GLN A 227 0.69 9.37 19.83
CA GLN A 227 0.60 7.92 19.75
C GLN A 227 1.56 7.21 20.71
N GLU A 228 2.84 7.59 20.75
CA GLU A 228 3.83 7.01 21.66
C GLU A 228 3.37 7.11 23.12
N LEU A 229 2.91 8.29 23.52
CA LEU A 229 2.39 8.54 24.87
C LEU A 229 1.09 7.79 25.14
N PHE A 230 0.21 7.71 24.15
CA PHE A 230 -1.05 6.99 24.25
C PHE A 230 -0.83 5.50 24.47
N GLU A 231 0.10 4.88 23.73
CA GLU A 231 0.46 3.47 23.90
C GLU A 231 1.07 3.21 25.27
N GLN A 232 2.01 4.07 25.70
CA GLN A 232 2.63 3.97 27.02
C GLN A 232 1.57 4.04 28.13
N LYS A 233 0.68 5.04 28.08
CA LYS A 233 -0.38 5.24 29.08
C LYS A 233 -1.43 4.14 29.06
N SER A 234 -1.75 3.61 27.88
CA SER A 234 -2.67 2.48 27.74
C SER A 234 -2.12 1.21 28.38
N LYS A 235 -0.82 0.92 28.19
CA LYS A 235 -0.15 -0.22 28.83
C LYS A 235 -0.11 -0.09 30.35
N GLU A 236 0.22 1.11 30.86
CA GLU A 236 0.23 1.41 32.28
C GLU A 236 -1.17 1.21 32.90
N HIS A 237 -2.20 1.80 32.29
CA HIS A 237 -3.58 1.69 32.75
C HIS A 237 -4.12 0.24 32.71
N ALA A 238 -3.78 -0.52 31.66
CA ALA A 238 -4.15 -1.93 31.54
C ALA A 238 -3.47 -2.79 32.62
N ARG A 239 -2.20 -2.52 32.94
CA ARG A 239 -1.46 -3.19 34.02
C ARG A 239 -2.13 -2.95 35.37
N GLU A 240 -2.45 -1.70 35.70
CA GLU A 240 -3.11 -1.34 36.97
C GLU A 240 -4.48 -2.02 37.11
N LEU A 241 -5.27 -2.04 36.04
CA LEU A 241 -6.56 -2.73 36.02
C LEU A 241 -6.40 -4.25 36.24
N ALA A 242 -5.41 -4.86 35.58
CA ALA A 242 -5.12 -6.29 35.73
C ALA A 242 -4.66 -6.64 37.15
N GLU A 243 -3.73 -5.85 37.73
CA GLU A 243 -3.25 -6.03 39.10
C GLU A 243 -4.39 -5.92 40.12
N ARG A 244 -5.26 -4.91 39.98
CA ARG A 244 -6.46 -4.76 40.82
C ARG A 244 -7.37 -5.98 40.76
N ASN A 245 -7.62 -6.50 39.56
CA ASN A 245 -8.48 -7.66 39.35
C ASN A 245 -7.89 -8.93 39.95
N LEU A 246 -6.61 -9.19 39.69
CA LEU A 246 -5.90 -10.36 40.23
C LEU A 246 -5.87 -10.32 41.75
N LYS A 247 -5.53 -9.17 42.35
CA LYS A 247 -5.54 -9.00 43.81
C LYS A 247 -6.90 -9.32 44.41
N SER A 248 -7.96 -8.72 43.86
CA SER A 248 -9.33 -8.94 44.37
C SER A 248 -9.78 -10.40 44.21
N PHE A 249 -9.38 -11.06 43.13
CA PHE A 249 -9.67 -12.47 42.88
C PHE A 249 -8.97 -13.39 43.89
N PHE A 250 -7.65 -13.26 44.09
CA PHE A 250 -6.90 -14.11 45.01
C PHE A 250 -7.21 -13.85 46.48
N GLU A 251 -7.56 -12.61 46.85
CA GLU A 251 -7.97 -12.25 48.21
C GLU A 251 -9.47 -12.45 48.47
N SER A 252 -10.26 -12.84 47.46
CA SER A 252 -11.73 -12.97 47.53
C SER A 252 -12.44 -11.70 48.03
N THR A 253 -11.93 -10.52 47.67
CA THR A 253 -12.47 -9.22 48.06
C THR A 253 -13.23 -8.55 46.92
N LYS A 254 -14.17 -7.64 47.25
CA LYS A 254 -14.85 -6.83 46.23
C LYS A 254 -13.88 -5.79 45.67
N PRO A 255 -13.81 -5.62 44.34
CA PRO A 255 -12.81 -4.76 43.73
C PRO A 255 -13.21 -3.27 43.82
N ALA A 256 -12.25 -2.39 44.15
CA ALA A 256 -12.47 -0.95 44.27
C ALA A 256 -12.81 -0.29 42.92
N PRO A 257 -13.65 0.77 42.85
CA PRO A 257 -14.00 1.43 41.59
C PRO A 257 -12.75 1.84 40.79
N PHE A 258 -12.73 1.51 39.50
CA PHE A 258 -11.64 1.86 38.58
C PHE A 258 -12.26 2.49 37.34
N LEU A 259 -11.86 3.72 37.02
CA LEU A 259 -12.43 4.50 35.93
C LEU A 259 -11.72 4.17 34.62
N THR A 260 -12.45 3.58 33.69
CA THR A 260 -12.05 3.41 32.29
C THR A 260 -12.99 4.22 31.40
N PRO A 261 -12.51 4.84 30.31
CA PRO A 261 -13.38 5.49 29.34
C PRO A 261 -14.45 4.51 28.83
N SER A 262 -15.66 5.00 28.65
CA SER A 262 -16.80 4.24 28.14
C SER A 262 -16.63 3.88 26.66
N ALA A 263 -17.34 2.84 26.20
CA ALA A 263 -17.28 2.41 24.80
C ALA A 263 -17.63 3.52 23.80
N LYS A 264 -18.50 4.47 24.18
CA LYS A 264 -18.89 5.60 23.35
C LYS A 264 -17.75 6.61 23.18
N GLU A 265 -16.93 6.80 24.21
CA GLU A 265 -15.77 7.69 24.19
C GLU A 265 -14.66 7.09 23.32
N TRP A 266 -14.39 5.78 23.49
CA TRP A 266 -13.50 5.02 22.62
C TRP A 266 -13.89 5.13 21.14
N GLN A 267 -15.17 4.94 20.84
CA GLN A 267 -15.66 5.05 19.46
C GLN A 267 -15.49 6.46 18.86
N GLN A 268 -15.56 7.51 19.69
CA GLN A 268 -15.40 8.90 19.25
C GLN A 268 -13.95 9.25 18.93
N VAL A 269 -13.00 8.83 19.77
CA VAL A 269 -11.57 9.10 19.52
C VAL A 269 -10.99 8.23 18.41
N SER A 270 -11.63 7.10 18.08
CA SER A 270 -11.23 6.21 16.98
C SER A 270 -11.81 6.58 15.60
N SER A 271 -12.63 7.63 15.48
CA SER A 271 -13.13 8.05 14.16
C SER A 271 -12.03 8.66 13.31
N LEU A 272 -12.22 8.67 11.98
CA LEU A 272 -11.32 9.37 11.06
C LEU A 272 -11.21 10.85 11.42
N TYR A 273 -10.02 11.42 11.22
CA TYR A 273 -9.76 12.82 11.52
C TYR A 273 -10.61 13.75 10.65
N THR A 274 -11.23 14.76 11.26
CA THR A 274 -11.98 15.82 10.56
C THR A 274 -11.26 17.14 10.72
N PHE A 275 -10.90 17.79 9.61
CA PHE A 275 -10.24 19.10 9.65
C PHE A 275 -11.27 20.22 9.80
N ASN A 276 -10.97 21.18 10.68
CA ASN A 276 -11.73 22.42 10.84
C ASN A 276 -10.79 23.63 10.78
N ALA A 277 -11.08 24.60 9.92
CA ALA A 277 -10.23 25.79 9.76
C ALA A 277 -10.36 26.79 10.91
N LYS A 278 -11.48 26.77 11.65
CA LYS A 278 -11.77 27.70 12.75
C LYS A 278 -11.26 27.20 14.10
N GLU A 279 -11.28 25.88 14.30
CA GLU A 279 -10.83 25.21 15.53
C GLU A 279 -9.64 24.30 15.21
N GLN A 280 -8.43 24.71 15.62
CA GLN A 280 -7.19 24.02 15.28
C GLN A 280 -6.92 22.83 16.21
N HIS A 281 -7.57 21.69 15.95
CA HIS A 281 -7.27 20.44 16.65
C HIS A 281 -6.38 19.52 15.81
N TYR A 282 -5.36 18.96 16.44
CA TYR A 282 -4.34 18.12 15.78
C TYR A 282 -4.69 16.63 15.71
N SER A 283 -5.70 16.18 16.46
CA SER A 283 -6.17 14.79 16.46
C SER A 283 -7.64 14.73 16.92
N MET A 284 -8.27 13.57 16.78
CA MET A 284 -9.62 13.36 17.33
C MET A 284 -9.63 13.29 18.86
N LEU A 285 -8.53 12.81 19.47
CA LEU A 285 -8.37 12.80 20.93
C LEU A 285 -8.23 14.23 21.47
N HIS A 286 -7.41 15.06 20.82
CA HIS A 286 -7.30 16.49 21.12
C HIS A 286 -8.66 17.19 21.04
N LYS A 287 -9.38 16.98 19.93
CA LYS A 287 -10.73 17.53 19.73
C LYS A 287 -11.73 17.04 20.79
N TYR A 288 -11.55 15.81 21.29
CA TYR A 288 -12.39 15.25 22.35
C TYR A 288 -12.15 15.94 23.70
N VAL A 289 -10.88 16.18 24.06
CA VAL A 289 -10.49 16.75 25.35
C VAL A 289 -10.80 18.25 25.45
N GLU A 290 -10.60 19.03 24.39
CA GLU A 290 -10.84 20.48 24.40
C GLU A 290 -12.32 20.88 24.29
N ARG A 291 -13.22 19.92 24.18
CA ARG A 291 -14.65 20.19 24.16
C ARG A 291 -15.13 20.77 25.50
N ALA A 292 -15.93 21.83 25.45
CA ALA A 292 -16.70 22.32 26.61
C ALA A 292 -17.69 21.26 27.12
N GLU A 293 -17.69 21.03 28.44
CA GLU A 293 -18.54 20.06 29.13
C GLU A 293 -20.03 20.25 28.77
N GLY A 294 -20.69 19.19 28.28
CA GLY A 294 -22.14 19.18 28.01
C GLY A 294 -22.58 18.65 26.64
N THR A 295 -21.68 18.47 25.67
CA THR A 295 -22.06 17.99 24.33
C THR A 295 -21.89 16.47 24.19
N THR A 296 -22.99 15.73 24.09
CA THR A 296 -23.07 14.26 24.26
C THR A 296 -22.47 13.42 23.11
N SER A 297 -21.99 14.04 22.03
CA SER A 297 -21.38 13.37 20.87
C SER A 297 -20.54 14.36 20.07
N ILE A 298 -19.45 13.94 19.43
CA ILE A 298 -18.82 14.68 18.32
C ILE A 298 -19.88 14.85 17.21
N ARG A 299 -20.75 15.86 17.37
CA ARG A 299 -21.53 16.40 16.26
C ARG A 299 -20.48 17.04 15.37
N LEU A 300 -20.49 16.68 14.08
CA LEU A 300 -19.75 17.45 13.09
C LEU A 300 -20.10 18.92 13.32
N SER A 301 -19.12 19.71 13.73
CA SER A 301 -19.28 21.15 13.89
C SER A 301 -19.48 21.74 12.49
N GLU A 302 -20.19 22.85 12.41
CA GLU A 302 -20.41 23.57 11.15
C GLU A 302 -19.04 24.01 10.58
N GLY A 303 -18.56 23.31 9.54
CA GLY A 303 -17.23 23.50 8.95
C GLY A 303 -16.27 22.30 9.04
N ASP A 304 -16.66 21.19 9.67
CA ASP A 304 -15.87 19.95 9.64
C ASP A 304 -15.89 19.32 8.25
N GLY A 305 -14.73 19.25 7.61
CA GLY A 305 -14.54 18.68 6.28
C GLY A 305 -13.75 17.37 6.30
N SER A 306 -13.74 16.69 5.14
CA SER A 306 -12.79 15.59 4.90
C SER A 306 -11.37 16.15 5.01
N PRO A 307 -10.46 15.45 5.69
CA PRO A 307 -9.11 15.97 5.85
C PRO A 307 -8.44 16.04 4.47
N PRO A 308 -7.70 17.12 4.18
CA PRO A 308 -6.90 17.21 2.97
C PRO A 308 -5.85 16.07 2.97
N ILE A 309 -5.46 15.64 1.76
CA ILE A 309 -4.48 14.56 1.52
C ILE A 309 -3.19 14.76 2.32
N VAL A 310 -2.79 16.01 2.57
CA VAL A 310 -1.56 16.31 3.31
C VAL A 310 -1.64 15.97 4.81
N LEU A 311 -2.85 15.89 5.39
CA LEU A 311 -3.11 15.59 6.82
C LEU A 311 -3.45 14.12 7.09
N GLU A 312 -3.45 13.31 6.04
CA GLU A 312 -3.67 11.87 6.06
C GLU A 312 -2.79 11.10 7.07
N PHE A 313 -1.57 11.57 7.35
CA PHE A 313 -0.66 10.90 8.28
C PHE A 313 -1.22 10.76 9.70
N VAL A 314 -2.16 11.62 10.10
CA VAL A 314 -2.83 11.57 11.42
C VAL A 314 -3.50 10.22 11.62
N ASP A 315 -4.03 9.64 10.55
CA ASP A 315 -4.74 8.37 10.61
C ASP A 315 -3.87 7.13 10.36
N ASN A 316 -2.67 7.29 9.79
CA ASN A 316 -1.73 6.18 9.48
C ASN A 316 -0.85 5.75 10.66
N CYS A 317 -0.81 6.53 11.72
CA CYS A 317 0.00 6.28 12.90
C CYS A 317 -0.68 5.16 13.72
N GLY A 318 -0.24 3.90 13.54
CA GLY A 318 -0.94 2.73 14.10
C GLY A 318 -0.22 1.37 14.06
N GLU A 319 0.78 1.14 13.22
CA GLU A 319 1.43 -0.18 13.13
C GLU A 319 2.92 -0.13 13.49
N ALA A 320 3.17 -0.32 14.79
CA ALA A 320 4.39 -0.93 15.30
C ALA A 320 3.98 -2.04 16.28
N GLY A 321 3.40 -3.12 15.76
CA GLY A 321 3.09 -4.31 16.55
C GLY A 321 1.74 -4.93 16.26
N PHE A 322 1.69 -5.74 15.20
CA PHE A 322 1.04 -7.04 15.24
C PHE A 322 2.02 -8.07 14.66
#